data_AF-A0A7X6TJ18-F1
#
_entry.id   AF-A0A7X6TJ18-F1
#
_cell.length_a   1.000
_cell.length_b   1.000
_cell.length_c   1.000
_cell.angle_alpha   90.00
_cell.angle_beta   90.00
_cell.angle_gamma   90.00
#
_symmetry.space_group_name_H-M   'P 1'
#
loop_
_entity.id
_entity.type
_entity.pdbx_description
1 polymer ?
#
loop_
_entity_poly.entity_id
_entity_poly.type
_entity_poly.pdbx_seq_one_letter_code
_entity_poly.pdbx_strand_id
1 'polypeptide(L)' 'DGQTRTVSIAPAATPALNPAFDVTPARLVTGLITERGVCPASREGLLGLYPEQRQ' A
#
# COMPACT_ATOMS: atom_id res chain seq x y z
N ASP A 1 -36.17 4.72 -15.56
CA ASP A 1 -35.35 5.23 -16.69
C ASP A 1 -33.85 4.93 -16.57
N GLY A 2 -33.31 4.60 -15.38
CA GLY A 2 -31.97 4.00 -15.25
C GLY A 2 -30.78 4.86 -15.71
N GLN A 3 -30.96 6.17 -15.87
CA GLN A 3 -29.93 7.06 -16.38
C GLN A 3 -28.92 7.45 -15.29
N THR A 4 -27.63 7.39 -15.63
CA THR A 4 -26.54 7.93 -14.81
C THR A 4 -26.54 9.46 -14.81
N ARG A 5 -26.21 10.05 -13.67
CA ARG A 5 -26.09 11.51 -13.50
C ARG A 5 -24.86 11.84 -12.69
N THR A 6 -24.22 12.96 -13.00
CA THR A 6 -23.15 13.52 -12.18
C THR A 6 -23.75 14.39 -11.09
N VAL A 7 -23.24 14.25 -9.86
CA VAL A 7 -23.64 15.03 -8.70
C VAL A 7 -22.40 15.56 -7.98
N SER A 8 -22.50 16.75 -7.40
CA SER A 8 -21.42 17.31 -6.57
C SER A 8 -21.46 16.67 -5.18
N ILE A 9 -20.31 16.18 -4.71
CA ILE A 9 -20.16 15.57 -3.36
C ILE A 9 -19.64 16.54 -2.30
N ALA A 10 -19.14 17.72 -2.73
CA ALA A 10 -18.65 18.79 -1.87
C ALA A 10 -18.78 20.15 -2.58
N PRO A 11 -18.86 21.28 -1.84
CA PRO A 11 -18.75 22.62 -2.42
C PRO A 11 -17.45 22.83 -3.22
N ALA A 12 -17.50 23.63 -4.28
CA ALA A 12 -16.36 23.82 -5.20
C ALA A 12 -15.09 24.36 -4.53
N ALA A 13 -15.23 25.19 -3.49
CA ALA A 13 -14.12 25.78 -2.76
C ALA A 13 -13.61 24.92 -1.58
N THR A 14 -14.06 23.67 -1.47
CA THR A 14 -13.65 22.79 -0.38
C THR A 14 -12.15 22.49 -0.49
N PRO A 15 -11.33 22.83 0.53
CA PRO A 15 -9.94 22.43 0.54
C PRO A 15 -9.85 20.90 0.63
N ALA A 16 -9.00 20.29 -0.18
CA ALA A 16 -8.82 18.85 -0.22
C ALA A 16 -7.33 18.50 -0.26
N LEU A 17 -6.99 17.33 0.28
CA LEU A 17 -5.71 16.69 0.07
C LEU A 17 -5.95 15.35 -0.61
N ASN A 18 -5.13 15.01 -1.59
CA ASN A 18 -5.20 13.73 -2.28
C ASN A 18 -3.83 13.04 -2.22
N PRO A 19 -3.38 12.58 -1.04
CA PRO A 19 -2.18 11.77 -0.95
C PRO A 19 -2.51 10.38 -1.52
N ALA A 20 -1.75 9.95 -2.53
CA ALA A 20 -2.05 8.70 -3.22
C ALA A 20 -1.70 7.44 -2.39
N PHE A 21 -0.78 7.57 -1.45
CA PHE A 21 -0.25 6.46 -0.65
C PHE A 21 0.12 6.91 0.77
N ASP A 22 0.19 5.94 1.67
CA ASP A 22 0.79 6.06 3.00
C ASP A 22 1.83 4.96 3.24
N VAL A 23 2.50 5.01 4.38
CA VAL A 23 3.45 3.99 4.81
C VAL A 23 2.86 3.24 5.99
N THR A 24 2.66 1.94 5.83
CA THR A 24 2.32 1.04 6.94
C THR A 24 3.62 0.54 7.61
N PRO A 25 3.86 0.83 8.91
CA PRO A 25 5.04 0.33 9.61
C PRO A 25 5.10 -1.21 9.66
N ALA A 26 6.30 -1.76 9.53
CA ALA A 26 6.57 -3.20 9.54
C ALA A 26 5.94 -3.96 10.73
N ARG A 27 5.91 -3.35 11.93
CA ARG A 27 5.31 -3.96 13.13
C ARG A 27 3.80 -4.24 13.02
N LEU A 28 3.12 -3.65 12.04
CA LEU A 28 1.71 -3.87 11.75
C LEU A 28 1.48 -4.90 10.63
N VAL A 29 2.56 -5.44 10.05
CA VAL A 29 2.51 -6.40 8.95
C VAL A 29 2.98 -7.77 9.46
N THR A 30 2.08 -8.76 9.45
CA THR A 30 2.40 -10.14 9.90
C THR A 30 3.47 -10.80 9.04
N GLY A 31 3.45 -10.57 7.72
CA GLY A 31 4.44 -11.09 6.79
C GLY A 31 4.28 -10.55 5.38
N LEU A 32 5.31 -10.73 4.57
CA LEU A 32 5.35 -10.37 3.15
C LEU A 32 5.24 -11.65 2.32
N ILE A 33 4.28 -11.69 1.40
CA ILE A 33 4.14 -12.75 0.40
C ILE A 33 4.84 -12.30 -0.88
N THR A 34 5.73 -13.15 -1.38
CA THR A 34 6.54 -12.90 -2.58
C THR A 34 6.50 -14.12 -3.50
N GLU A 35 7.09 -14.03 -4.69
CA GLU A 35 7.24 -15.16 -5.59
C GLU A 35 8.18 -16.27 -5.06
N ARG A 36 8.99 -15.96 -4.03
CA ARG A 36 9.91 -16.91 -3.39
C ARG A 36 9.40 -17.46 -2.06
N GLY A 37 8.18 -17.11 -1.67
CA GLY A 37 7.54 -17.56 -0.43
C GLY A 37 7.18 -16.42 0.52
N VAL A 38 6.96 -16.78 1.79
CA VAL A 38 6.50 -15.86 2.84
C VAL A 38 7.64 -15.58 3.83
N CYS A 39 7.83 -14.33 4.24
CA CYS A 39 8.81 -13.95 5.27
C CYS A 39 8.27 -12.88 6.24
N PRO A 40 8.88 -12.73 7.43
CA PRO A 40 8.58 -11.58 8.31
C PRO A 40 8.89 -10.25 7.61
N ALA A 41 8.09 -9.21 7.85
CA ALA A 41 8.27 -7.87 7.30
C ALA A 41 9.53 -7.17 7.88
N SER A 42 10.70 -7.64 7.47
CA SER A 42 12.00 -7.26 7.99
C SER A 42 13.06 -7.33 6.89
N ARG A 43 14.17 -6.65 7.09
CA ARG A 43 15.31 -6.71 6.17
C ARG A 43 15.87 -8.13 6.11
N GLU A 44 16.01 -8.78 7.26
CA GLU A 44 16.53 -10.13 7.40
C GLU A 44 15.61 -11.15 6.74
N GLY A 45 14.28 -10.99 6.90
CA GLY A 45 13.27 -11.82 6.24
C GLY A 45 13.37 -11.73 4.71
N LEU A 46 13.45 -10.52 4.17
CA LEU A 46 13.64 -10.31 2.72
C LEU A 46 15.00 -10.87 2.24
N LEU A 47 16.10 -10.64 2.96
CA LEU A 47 17.40 -11.20 2.61
C LEU A 47 17.48 -12.74 2.73
N GLY A 48 16.58 -13.35 3.50
CA GLY A 48 16.40 -14.80 3.54
C GLY A 48 15.83 -15.34 2.23
N LEU A 49 14.93 -14.60 1.57
CA LEU A 49 14.35 -14.96 0.27
C LEU A 49 15.17 -14.45 -0.93
N TYR A 50 15.87 -13.33 -0.77
CA TYR A 50 16.67 -12.64 -1.80
C TYR A 50 18.13 -12.44 -1.34
N PRO A 51 18.92 -13.52 -1.16
CA PRO A 51 20.28 -13.43 -0.66
C PRO A 51 21.24 -12.65 -1.58
N GLU A 52 20.93 -12.54 -2.87
CA GLU A 52 21.69 -11.78 -3.86
C GLU A 52 21.66 -10.25 -3.63
N GLN A 53 20.71 -9.76 -2.82
CA GLN A 53 20.52 -8.34 -2.50
C GLN A 53 21.32 -7.87 -1.27
N ARG A 54 22.29 -8.66 -0.78
CA ARG A 54 23.13 -8.32 0.41
C ARG A 54 24.20 -7.25 0.18
N GLN A 55 24.26 -6.69 -1.02
CA GLN A 55 25.26 -5.70 -1.42
C GLN A 55 25.22 -4.45 -0.54
#